data_AF-A0A1M7SMP2-F1
#
_entry.id   AF-A0A1M7SMP2-F1
#
_cell.length_a   1.000
_cell.length_b   1.000
_cell.length_c   1.000
_cell.angle_alpha   90.00
_cell.angle_beta   90.00
_cell.angle_gamma   90.00
#
_symmetry.space_group_name_H-M   'P 1'
#
loop_
_entity.id
_entity.type
_entity.pdbx_description
1 polymer ?
#
loop_
_entity_poly.entity_id
_entity_poly.type
_entity_poly.pdbx_seq_one_letter_code
_entity_poly.pdbx_strand_id
1 'polypeptide(L)' 'MIKPKKYRAKSLHHPAYVEGVYYCYPETTYCFEEDYKTHPIENIHVIINHSMTDWGLPNELKVFRIDPETLEKIE' A
#
# COMPACT_ATOMS: atom_id res chain seq x y z
N MET A 1 -23.08 0.77 -2.66
CA MET A 1 -21.74 1.11 -2.13
C MET A 1 -20.90 -0.15 -2.13
N ILE A 2 -19.76 -0.15 -2.84
CA ILE A 2 -18.80 -1.26 -2.81
C ILE A 2 -18.00 -1.13 -1.51
N LYS A 3 -18.05 -2.14 -0.63
CA LYS A 3 -17.17 -2.19 0.54
C LYS A 3 -15.79 -2.67 0.08
N PRO A 4 -14.70 -1.94 0.36
CA PRO A 4 -13.37 -2.41 0.00
C PRO A 4 -13.03 -3.66 0.80
N LYS A 5 -12.41 -4.65 0.13
CA LYS A 5 -11.85 -5.83 0.79
C LYS A 5 -10.74 -5.41 1.74
N LYS A 6 -10.64 -6.07 2.89
CA LYS A 6 -9.59 -5.79 3.85
C LYS A 6 -8.49 -6.83 3.77
N TYR A 7 -7.27 -6.35 3.99
CA TYR A 7 -6.06 -7.14 3.99
C TYR A 7 -5.22 -6.81 5.22
N ARG A 8 -4.33 -7.74 5.56
CA ARG A 8 -3.31 -7.62 6.60
C ARG A 8 -1.97 -8.03 6.01
N ALA A 9 -0.89 -7.32 6.37
CA ALA A 9 0.48 -7.69 5.99
C ALA A 9 1.50 -7.08 6.96
N LYS A 10 2.72 -7.58 6.96
CA LYS A 10 3.83 -7.04 7.75
C LYS A 10 4.36 -5.77 7.09
N SER A 11 4.54 -4.71 7.86
CA SER A 11 5.15 -3.48 7.33
C SER A 11 6.66 -3.67 7.14
N LEU A 12 7.22 -3.05 6.09
CA LEU A 12 8.67 -3.01 5.86
C LEU A 12 9.38 -2.04 6.83
N HIS A 13 8.67 -1.02 7.30
CA HIS A 13 9.24 0.06 8.11
C HIS A 13 8.84 -0.01 9.60
N HIS A 14 7.89 -0.89 9.95
CA HIS A 14 7.45 -1.10 11.32
C HIS A 14 7.41 -2.58 11.65
N PRO A 15 7.77 -2.99 12.89
CA PRO A 15 7.79 -4.39 13.29
C PRO A 15 6.40 -5.03 13.40
N ALA A 16 5.33 -4.28 13.13
CA ALA A 16 3.94 -4.71 13.31
C ALA A 16 3.27 -5.09 11.98
N TYR A 17 2.26 -5.95 12.09
CA TYR A 17 1.29 -6.12 11.02
C TYR A 17 0.38 -4.89 10.96
N VAL A 18 0.04 -4.50 9.74
CA VAL A 18 -0.89 -3.41 9.44
C VAL A 18 -2.09 -3.95 8.69
N GLU A 19 -3.24 -3.34 8.92
CA GLU A 19 -4.52 -3.74 8.31
C GLU A 19 -5.12 -2.56 7.55
N GLY A 20 -5.80 -2.85 6.44
CA GLY A 20 -6.44 -1.84 5.60
C GLY A 20 -6.75 -2.34 4.20
N VAL A 21 -6.76 -1.41 3.24
CA VAL A 21 -6.99 -1.71 1.82
C VAL A 21 -5.66 -1.91 1.14
N TYR A 22 -5.51 -3.03 0.45
CA TYR A 22 -4.32 -3.31 -0.35
C TYR A 22 -4.35 -2.52 -1.66
N TYR A 23 -3.20 -1.93 -2.01
CA TYR A 23 -2.98 -1.26 -3.28
C TYR A 23 -1.57 -1.59 -3.80
N CYS A 24 -1.45 -1.72 -5.12
CA CYS A 24 -0.20 -2.03 -5.81
C CYS A 24 -0.04 -1.07 -6.99
N TYR A 25 1.14 -0.49 -7.14
CA TYR A 25 1.43 0.44 -8.23
C TYR A 25 2.90 0.33 -8.65
N PRO A 26 3.23 0.62 -9.92
CA PRO A 26 4.62 0.65 -10.37
C PRO A 26 5.38 1.76 -9.64
N GLU A 27 6.63 1.49 -9.25
CA GLU A 27 7.50 2.45 -8.58
C GLU A 27 7.79 3.68 -9.45
N THR A 28 8.00 3.43 -10.74
CA THR A 28 8.33 4.46 -11.72
C THR A 28 7.52 4.23 -13.00
N THR A 29 7.12 5.32 -13.66
CA THR A 29 6.56 5.30 -15.02
C THR A 29 7.51 6.03 -15.96
N TYR A 30 8.08 5.30 -16.91
CA TYR A 30 8.94 5.89 -17.95
C TYR A 30 8.10 6.46 -19.11
N CYS A 31 8.59 7.53 -19.71
CA CYS A 31 7.95 8.15 -20.88
C CYS A 31 8.38 7.49 -22.20
N PHE A 32 9.59 6.93 -22.28
CA PHE A 32 10.18 6.39 -23.50
C PHE A 32 10.29 4.87 -23.48
N GLU A 33 10.25 4.28 -24.67
CA GLU A 33 10.23 2.83 -24.84
C GLU A 33 11.55 2.14 -24.53
N GLU A 34 12.68 2.79 -24.83
CA GLU A 34 13.98 2.21 -24.49
C GLU A 34 14.16 2.06 -22.97
N ASP A 35 13.61 2.99 -22.17
CA ASP A 35 13.79 3.02 -20.72
C ASP A 35 13.08 1.85 -20.02
N TYR A 36 11.82 1.56 -20.38
CA TYR A 36 11.10 0.42 -19.78
C TYR A 36 11.60 -0.95 -20.26
N LYS A 37 12.31 -1.03 -21.39
CA LYS A 37 12.93 -2.28 -21.86
C LYS A 37 14.25 -2.60 -21.17
N THR A 38 14.97 -1.57 -20.73
CA THR A 38 16.30 -1.68 -20.14
C THR A 38 16.28 -1.72 -18.61
N HIS A 39 15.23 -1.17 -18.00
CA HIS A 39 15.09 -1.09 -16.54
C HIS A 39 13.79 -1.78 -16.09
N PRO A 40 13.86 -2.98 -15.47
CA PRO A 40 12.67 -3.62 -14.93
C PRO A 40 12.07 -2.75 -13.81
N ILE A 41 10.76 -2.51 -13.89
CA ILE A 41 10.04 -1.69 -12.92
C ILE A 41 9.60 -2.56 -11.73
N GLU A 42 9.96 -2.14 -10.52
CA GLU A 42 9.48 -2.77 -9.30
C GLU A 42 8.06 -2.30 -8.98
N ASN A 43 7.23 -3.21 -8.44
CA ASN A 43 5.91 -2.85 -7.92
C ASN A 43 6.02 -2.50 -6.43
N ILE A 44 5.41 -1.38 -6.04
CA ILE A 44 5.28 -0.99 -4.64
C ILE A 44 3.96 -1.54 -4.11
N HIS A 45 4.08 -2.38 -3.08
CA HIS A 45 2.96 -2.98 -2.37
C HIS A 45 2.67 -2.20 -1.09
N VAL A 46 1.44 -1.71 -0.93
CA VAL A 46 1.04 -0.93 0.24
C VAL A 46 -0.29 -1.38 0.84
N ILE A 47 -0.42 -1.16 2.15
CA ILE A 47 -1.70 -1.13 2.85
C ILE A 47 -2.04 0.31 3.19
N ILE A 48 -3.24 0.73 2.82
CA ILE A 48 -3.79 2.06 3.09
C ILE A 48 -4.84 1.96 4.19
N ASN A 49 -4.71 2.76 5.23
CA ASN A 49 -5.74 2.92 6.25
C ASN A 49 -5.88 4.39 6.69
N HIS A 50 -6.86 4.67 7.54
CA HIS A 50 -7.00 5.98 8.16
C HIS A 50 -6.83 5.87 9.67
N SER A 51 -6.21 6.87 10.28
CA SER A 51 -6.26 7.05 11.73
C SER A 51 -7.12 8.24 12.09
N MET A 52 -7.99 8.05 13.08
CA MET A 52 -8.75 9.13 13.69
C MET A 52 -7.77 10.08 14.40
N THR A 53 -7.86 11.36 14.07
CA THR A 53 -7.22 12.43 14.83
C THR A 53 -8.21 12.95 15.89
N ASP A 54 -7.74 13.76 16.83
CA ASP A 54 -8.60 14.30 17.90
C ASP A 54 -9.88 14.96 17.38
N TRP A 55 -10.91 15.00 18.22
CA TRP A 55 -12.27 15.45 17.84
C TRP A 55 -12.27 16.82 17.15
N GLY A 56 -12.66 16.81 15.87
CA GLY A 56 -12.77 18.01 15.04
C GLY A 56 -11.61 18.22 14.07
N LEU A 57 -10.58 17.38 14.10
CA LEU A 57 -9.51 17.38 13.10
C LEU A 57 -9.78 16.37 11.97
N PRO A 58 -9.27 16.63 10.76
CA PRO A 58 -9.36 15.66 9.66
C PRO A 58 -8.60 14.38 9.99
N ASN A 59 -9.18 13.23 9.67
CA ASN A 59 -8.48 11.95 9.73
C ASN A 59 -7.25 11.96 8.83
N GLU A 60 -6.22 11.24 9.24
CA GLU A 60 -5.01 11.08 8.45
C GLU A 60 -5.09 9.82 7.61
N LEU A 61 -4.78 9.95 6.31
CA LEU A 61 -4.53 8.80 5.45
C LEU A 61 -3.10 8.31 5.69
N LYS A 62 -2.95 7.03 6.04
CA LYS A 62 -1.65 6.40 6.25
C LYS A 62 -1.43 5.34 5.18
N VAL A 63 -0.22 5.38 4.61
CA VAL A 63 0.23 4.45 3.58
C VAL A 63 1.41 3.69 4.14
N PHE A 64 1.27 2.38 4.28
CA PHE A 64 2.32 1.51 4.79
C PHE A 64 2.85 0.66 3.66
N ARG A 65 4.15 0.78 3.35
CA ARG A 65 4.84 -0.23 2.53
C ARG A 65 4.88 -1.55 3.30
N ILE A 66 4.55 -2.63 2.60
CA ILE A 66 4.41 -3.97 3.18
C ILE A 66 5.29 -4.98 2.47
N ASP A 67 5.59 -6.07 3.18
CA ASP A 67 6.11 -7.29 2.58
C ASP A 67 4.95 -8.04 1.89
N PRO A 68 4.94 -8.13 0.54
CA PRO A 68 3.86 -8.77 -0.20
C PRO A 68 3.73 -10.27 0.07
N GLU A 69 4.80 -10.94 0.53
CA GLU A 69 4.75 -12.38 0.85
C GLU A 69 3.90 -12.67 2.10
N THR A 70 3.67 -11.63 2.91
CA THR A 70 2.88 -11.72 4.14
C THR A 70 1.43 -11.23 3.97
N LEU A 71 1.01 -10.96 2.72
CA LEU A 71 -0.30 -10.39 2.42
C LEU A 71 -1.42 -11.43 2.57
N GLU A 72 -2.34 -11.17 3.49
CA GLU A 72 -3.47 -12.03 3.80
C GLU A 72 -4.79 -11.27 3.67
N LYS A 73 -5.80 -11.90 3.05
CA LYS A 73 -7.16 -11.37 2.99
C LYS A 73 -7.88 -11.71 4.29
N ILE A 74 -8.43 -10.69 4.96
CA ILE A 74 -9.11 -10.86 6.26
C ILE A 74 -10.63 -10.77 6.14
N GLU A 75 -11.18 -9.96 5.21
CA GLU A 75 -12.63 -9.84 4.94
C GLU A 75 -12.92 -9.53 3.47
#